data_AF-A0A8S0Y8Z2-F1
#
_entry.id   AF-A0A8S0Y8Z2-F1
#
_cell.length_a   1.000
_cell.length_b   1.000
_cell.length_c   1.000
_cell.angle_alpha   90.00
_cell.angle_beta   90.00
_cell.angle_gamma   90.00
#
_symmetry.space_group_name_H-M   'P 1'
#
loop_
_entity.id
_entity.type
_entity.pdbx_description
1 polymer ?
#
loop_
_entity_poly.entity_id
_entity_poly.type
_entity_poly.pdbx_seq_one_letter_code
_entity_poly.pdbx_strand_id
1 'polypeptide(L)' 'MLIQLQPEFDDILQPLGSHAAEFFLAASLYHARKISFSAAAHMAGLNFDSFKTRLTEHFNQGYVMADECVLEELRTVEKL' A
#
# COMPACT_ATOMS: atom_id res chain seq x y z
N MET A 1 12.32 -0.92 4.38
CA MET A 1 12.02 -1.43 5.74
C MET A 1 12.28 -2.93 5.70
N LEU A 2 12.88 -3.55 6.72
CA LEU A 2 13.05 -5.01 6.75
C LEU A 2 12.00 -5.59 7.70
N ILE A 3 10.99 -6.24 7.15
CA ILE A 3 9.98 -6.96 7.94
C ILE A 3 10.58 -8.32 8.30
N GLN A 4 10.69 -8.60 9.59
CA GLN A 4 11.00 -9.95 10.05
C GLN A 4 9.69 -10.73 10.15
N LEU A 5 9.45 -11.58 9.15
CA LEU A 5 8.33 -12.49 9.14
C LEU A 5 8.62 -13.72 10.02
N GLN A 6 7.57 -14.31 10.56
CA GLN A 6 7.68 -15.67 11.06
C GLN A 6 7.89 -16.63 9.88
N PRO A 7 8.71 -17.68 10.01
CA PRO A 7 9.07 -18.57 8.90
C PRO A 7 7.87 -19.20 8.18
N GLU A 8 6.77 -19.41 8.89
CA GLU A 8 5.51 -19.92 8.36
C GLU A 8 4.86 -19.00 7.31
N PHE A 9 5.20 -17.71 7.28
CA PHE A 9 4.74 -16.79 6.25
C PHE A 9 5.67 -16.74 5.02
N ASP A 10 6.91 -17.21 5.13
CA ASP A 10 7.85 -17.19 4.00
C ASP A 10 7.32 -18.07 2.86
N ASP A 11 6.88 -19.29 3.17
CA ASP A 11 6.31 -20.21 2.18
C ASP A 11 5.02 -19.68 1.53
N ILE A 12 4.24 -18.87 2.28
CA ILE A 12 2.99 -18.27 1.81
C ILE A 12 3.25 -17.05 0.92
N LEU A 13 4.26 -16.25 1.26
CA LEU A 13 4.55 -14.98 0.60
C LEU A 13 5.56 -15.11 -0.54
N GLN A 14 6.41 -16.13 -0.53
CA GLN A 14 7.40 -16.39 -1.59
C GLN A 14 6.75 -16.42 -3.00
N PRO A 15 5.59 -17.07 -3.23
CA PRO A 15 4.93 -17.06 -4.55
C PRO A 15 4.44 -15.68 -5.00
N LEU A 16 4.26 -14.74 -4.05
CA LEU A 16 3.77 -13.38 -4.29
C LEU A 16 4.93 -12.38 -4.54
N GLY A 17 6.17 -12.87 -4.41
CA GLY A 17 7.41 -12.16 -4.73
C GLY A 17 8.12 -11.56 -3.52
N SER A 18 9.37 -11.14 -3.74
CA SER A 18 10.35 -10.78 -2.70
C SER A 18 10.02 -9.57 -1.83
N HIS A 19 8.92 -8.86 -2.12
CA HIS A 19 8.45 -7.68 -1.39
C HIS A 19 6.96 -7.78 -1.05
N ALA A 20 6.42 -9.01 -1.02
CA ALA A 20 5.00 -9.23 -0.72
C ALA A 20 4.66 -8.77 0.69
N ALA A 21 5.55 -8.98 1.66
CA ALA A 21 5.35 -8.57 3.04
C ALA A 21 5.15 -7.05 3.16
N GLU A 22 6.04 -6.28 2.54
CA GLU A 22 6.02 -4.82 2.52
C GLU A 22 4.77 -4.31 1.81
N PHE A 23 4.40 -4.96 0.71
CA PHE A 23 3.18 -4.63 -0.02
C PHE A 23 1.92 -4.86 0.84
N PHE A 24 1.75 -6.05 1.42
CA PHE A 24 0.55 -6.37 2.19
C PHE A 24 0.44 -5.56 3.48
N LEU A 25 1.57 -5.25 4.12
CA LEU A 25 1.58 -4.33 5.26
C LEU A 25 1.15 -2.92 4.85
N ALA A 26 1.75 -2.38 3.79
CA ALA A 26 1.42 -1.05 3.28
C ALA A 26 -0.06 -0.97 2.84
N ALA A 27 -0.55 -2.00 2.14
CA ALA A 27 -1.94 -2.11 1.74
C ALA A 27 -2.87 -2.17 2.95
N SER A 28 -2.54 -2.96 3.96
CA SER A 28 -3.35 -3.07 5.19
C SER A 28 -3.42 -1.74 5.95
N LEU A 29 -2.30 -1.03 6.08
CA LEU A 29 -2.27 0.29 6.72
C LEU A 29 -3.04 1.35 5.92
N TYR A 30 -2.98 1.28 4.59
CA TYR A 30 -3.76 2.13 3.70
C TYR A 30 -5.27 1.85 3.84
N HIS A 31 -5.69 0.58 3.76
CA HIS A 31 -7.09 0.18 3.97
C HIS A 31 -7.61 0.53 5.37
N ALA A 32 -6.74 0.46 6.38
CA ALA A 32 -7.04 0.89 7.76
C ALA A 32 -6.98 2.41 7.98
N ARG A 33 -6.76 3.21 6.91
CA ARG A 33 -6.65 4.67 6.93
C ARG A 33 -5.59 5.22 7.89
N LYS A 34 -4.51 4.46 8.11
CA LYS A 34 -3.40 4.88 8.99
C LYS A 34 -2.33 5.68 8.26
N ILE A 35 -2.25 5.54 6.94
CA ILE A 35 -1.29 6.21 6.08
C ILE A 35 -1.95 6.63 4.75
N SER A 36 -1.41 7.66 4.11
CA SER A 36 -1.84 8.09 2.77
C SER A 36 -1.46 7.05 1.69
N PHE A 37 -2.07 7.14 0.52
CA PHE A 37 -1.72 6.29 -0.62
C PHE A 37 -0.25 6.44 -1.01
N SER A 38 0.26 7.69 -1.06
CA SER A 38 1.66 7.98 -1.36
C SER A 38 2.63 7.36 -0.35
N ALA A 39 2.30 7.41 0.94
CA ALA A 39 3.08 6.78 2.00
C ALA A 39 3.05 5.24 1.90
N ALA A 40 1.91 4.67 1.53
CA ALA A 40 1.77 3.24 1.32
C ALA A 40 2.59 2.75 0.11
N ALA A 41 2.52 3.45 -1.03
CA ALA A 41 3.32 3.14 -2.21
C ALA A 41 4.83 3.21 -1.90
N HIS A 42 5.26 4.27 -1.21
CA HIS A 42 6.66 4.40 -0.77
C HIS A 42 7.10 3.28 0.18
N MET A 43 6.24 2.92 1.14
CA MET A 43 6.51 1.82 2.08
C MET A 43 6.63 0.46 1.38
N ALA A 44 5.81 0.23 0.35
CA ALA A 44 5.88 -0.96 -0.50
C ALA A 44 7.07 -0.95 -1.49
N GLY A 45 7.84 0.15 -1.57
CA GLY A 45 8.92 0.31 -2.54
C GLY A 45 8.43 0.41 -3.98
N LEU A 46 7.17 0.79 -4.19
CA LEU A 46 6.52 0.85 -5.49
C LEU A 46 6.23 2.31 -5.87
N ASN A 47 6.21 2.58 -7.17
CA ASN A 47 5.64 3.83 -7.67
C ASN A 47 4.10 3.80 -7.56
N PHE A 48 3.48 4.96 -7.76
CA PHE A 48 2.04 5.15 -7.60
C PHE A 48 1.22 4.16 -8.44
N ASP A 49 1.53 4.03 -9.74
CA ASP A 49 0.80 3.16 -10.66
C ASP A 49 1.01 1.68 -10.36
N SER A 50 2.24 1.26 -10.05
CA SER A 50 2.54 -0.12 -9.69
C SER A 50 1.86 -0.53 -8.38
N PHE A 51 1.77 0.37 -7.40
CA PHE A 51 1.04 0.12 -6.16
C PHE A 51 -0.47 -0.01 -6.42
N LYS A 52 -1.04 0.88 -7.24
CA LYS A 52 -2.45 0.83 -7.66
C LYS A 52 -2.80 -0.47 -8.40
N THR A 53 -1.95 -0.90 -9.33
CA THR A 53 -2.16 -2.15 -10.08
C THR A 53 -2.17 -3.35 -9.13
N ARG A 54 -1.17 -3.46 -8.24
CA ARG A 54 -1.14 -4.55 -7.26
C ARG A 54 -2.30 -4.52 -6.27
N LEU A 55 -2.74 -3.34 -5.83
CA LEU A 55 -3.95 -3.21 -5.01
C LEU A 55 -5.18 -3.74 -5.75
N THR A 56 -5.29 -3.41 -7.04
CA THR A 56 -6.39 -3.92 -7.89
C THR A 56 -6.32 -5.44 -8.03
N GLU A 57 -5.14 -6.00 -8.27
CA GLU A 57 -4.94 -7.45 -8.42
C GLU A 57 -5.28 -8.24 -7.14
N HIS A 58 -4.86 -7.75 -5.97
CA HIS A 58 -4.98 -8.50 -4.71
C HIS A 58 -6.25 -8.19 -3.91
N PHE A 59 -6.79 -6.97 -4.03
CA PHE A 59 -7.93 -6.52 -3.23
C PHE A 59 -9.16 -6.23 -4.09
N ASN A 60 -9.08 -6.44 -5.41
CA ASN A 60 -10.13 -6.10 -6.38
C ASN A 60 -10.60 -4.63 -6.28
N GLN A 61 -9.73 -3.77 -5.71
CA GLN A 61 -9.97 -2.36 -5.42
C GLN A 61 -8.66 -1.60 -5.57
N GLY A 62 -8.50 -0.85 -6.68
CA GLY A 62 -7.30 -0.05 -6.94
C GLY A 62 -7.25 1.27 -6.15
N TYR A 63 -8.40 1.77 -5.71
CA TYR A 63 -8.51 2.96 -4.87
C TYR A 63 -9.69 2.76 -3.92
N VAL A 64 -9.46 2.97 -2.63
CA VAL A 64 -10.57 3.10 -1.68
C VAL A 64 -11.12 4.50 -1.84
N MET A 65 -12.11 4.67 -2.72
CA MET A 65 -12.91 5.90 -2.78
C MET A 65 -13.81 5.95 -1.54
N ALA A 66 -13.27 6.47 -0.44
CA ALA A 66 -14.04 6.76 0.76
C ALA A 66 -13.71 8.18 1.24
N ASP A 67 -14.46 9.13 0.69
CA ASP A 67 -15.11 10.32 1.30
C ASP A 67 -14.51 11.03 2.53
N GLU A 68 -13.21 10.92 2.77
CA GLU A 68 -12.51 11.70 3.80
C GLU A 68 -11.02 11.89 3.48
N CYS A 69 -10.43 11.03 2.62
CA CYS A 69 -9.03 11.17 2.22
C CYS A 69 -8.80 12.22 1.11
N VAL A 70 -9.87 12.70 0.45
CA VAL A 70 -9.80 13.80 -0.53
C VAL A 70 -9.39 15.12 0.16
N LEU A 71 -9.53 15.23 1.48
CA LEU A 71 -9.14 16.43 2.23
C LEU A 71 -7.64 16.57 2.51
N GLU A 72 -6.86 15.49 2.48
CA GLU A 72 -5.39 15.58 2.71
C GLU A 72 -4.59 15.75 1.40
N GLU A 73 -5.10 15.26 0.27
CA GLU A 73 -4.46 15.52 -1.04
C GLU A 73 -4.72 16.97 -1.54
N LEU A 74 -5.85 17.59 -1.17
CA LEU A 74 -6.12 19.01 -1.46
C LEU A 74 -5.19 19.98 -0.71
N ARG A 75 -4.72 19.63 0.48
CA ARG A 75 -3.78 20.49 1.25
C ARG A 75 -2.37 20.54 0.66
N THR A 76 -2.00 19.57 -0.18
CA THR A 76 -0.69 19.57 -0.85
C THR A 76 -0.70 20.47 -2.09
N VAL A 77 -1.86 20.72 -2.68
CA VAL A 77 -2.02 21.61 -3.86
C VAL A 77 -2.15 23.09 -3.46
N GLU A 78 -2.56 23.41 -2.22
CA GLU A 78 -2.62 24.80 -1.71
C GLU A 78 -1.27 25.37 -1.23
N LYS A 79 -0.17 24.63 -1.37
CA LYS A 79 1.19 25.09 -0.99
C LYS A 79 2.14 25.30 -2.19
N LEU A 80 1.60 25.50 -3.39
CA LEU A 80 2.34 25.97 -4.56
C LEU A 80 1.96 27.40 -4.91
#